data_AF-A0A848RTK9-F1
#
_entry.id   AF-A0A848RTK9-F1
#
_cell.length_a   1.000
_cell.length_b   1.000
_cell.length_c   1.000
_cell.angle_alpha   90.00
_cell.angle_beta   90.00
_cell.angle_gamma   90.00
#
_symmetry.space_group_name_H-M   'P 1'
#
loop_
_entity.id
_entity.type
_entity.pdbx_description
1 polymer ?
#
loop_
_entity_poly.entity_id
_entity_poly.type
_entity_poly.pdbx_seq_one_letter_code
_entity_poly.pdbx_strand_id
1 'polypeptide(L)'
;MTRALRKPLWRWEPAPYVLLILLLLVTGSIRPDRLPVVYWILFAITVLVAAWLLVQVVMQLVHGPRNPDAAGMLSSLEGIELVPLAASDAPRTPVVDTARHQGALDSAQARAGRTPVAVLVPDATRWLALRIRIAVHVVASDRVYHVGFLPDQATARYNAELGALASRNLFVSAPATVMGTSQPYRLQLDLGSLAGTLDASVDAPSS
;
A
#
# COMPACT_ATOMS: atom_id res chain seq x y z
N MET A 1 16.18 -13.16 13.30
CA MET A 1 14.83 -13.26 12.72
C MET A 1 14.11 -11.93 12.92
N THR A 2 13.98 -11.09 11.89
CA THR A 2 13.18 -9.85 12.00
C THR A 2 11.70 -10.19 11.93
N ARG A 3 10.92 -9.74 12.92
CA ARG A 3 9.48 -10.00 13.01
C ARG A 3 8.77 -9.22 11.91
N ALA A 4 8.04 -9.92 11.03
CA ALA A 4 7.26 -9.28 9.98
C ALA A 4 6.12 -8.44 10.60
N LEU A 5 5.98 -7.19 10.17
CA LEU A 5 4.90 -6.30 10.58
C LEU A 5 3.56 -6.82 10.04
N ARG A 6 2.51 -6.70 10.85
CA ARG A 6 1.16 -7.18 10.51
C ARG A 6 0.12 -6.09 10.67
N LYS A 7 -0.80 -6.00 9.73
CA LYS A 7 -1.94 -5.09 9.74
C LYS A 7 -2.97 -5.60 10.75
N PRO A 8 -3.56 -4.73 11.59
CA PRO A 8 -4.61 -5.15 12.51
C PRO A 8 -5.86 -5.58 11.72
N LEU A 9 -6.60 -6.57 12.23
CA LEU A 9 -7.72 -7.20 11.51
C LEU A 9 -8.81 -6.22 11.09
N TRP A 10 -9.04 -5.15 11.87
CA TRP A 10 -10.03 -4.12 11.54
C TRP A 10 -9.61 -3.25 10.34
N ARG A 11 -8.31 -3.17 10.02
CA ARG A 11 -7.78 -2.48 8.82
C ARG A 11 -7.67 -3.41 7.61
N TRP A 12 -8.07 -4.68 7.74
CA TRP A 12 -8.01 -5.64 6.65
C TRP A 12 -9.25 -5.47 5.78
N GLU A 13 -9.07 -5.05 4.52
CA GLU A 13 -10.18 -4.77 3.59
C GLU A 13 -11.24 -5.88 3.49
N PRO A 14 -10.91 -7.18 3.56
CA PRO A 14 -11.90 -8.25 3.53
C PRO A 14 -12.75 -8.38 4.80
N ALA A 15 -12.29 -7.84 5.94
CA ALA A 15 -12.92 -8.03 7.24
C ALA A 15 -14.43 -7.68 7.29
N PRO A 16 -14.90 -6.51 6.79
CA PRO A 16 -16.31 -6.19 6.81
C PRO A 16 -17.15 -7.10 5.91
N TYR A 17 -16.60 -7.57 4.79
CA TYR A 17 -17.28 -8.54 3.91
C TYR A 17 -17.41 -9.91 4.57
N VAL A 18 -16.35 -10.39 5.22
CA VAL A 18 -16.37 -11.64 5.99
C VAL A 18 -17.38 -11.55 7.14
N LEU A 19 -17.43 -10.42 7.84
CA LEU A 19 -18.41 -10.17 8.89
C LEU A 19 -19.85 -10.21 8.35
N LEU A 20 -20.11 -9.57 7.21
CA LEU A 20 -21.43 -9.60 6.57
C LEU A 20 -21.84 -11.01 6.16
N ILE A 21 -20.93 -11.79 5.55
CA ILE A 21 -21.19 -13.18 5.17
C ILE A 21 -21.52 -14.00 6.41
N LEU A 22 -20.73 -13.86 7.49
CA LEU A 22 -20.97 -14.55 8.75
C LEU A 22 -22.34 -14.18 9.34
N LEU A 23 -22.69 -12.89 9.37
CA LEU A 23 -23.98 -12.41 9.83
C LEU A 23 -25.14 -12.97 9.01
N LEU A 24 -25.02 -13.01 7.68
CA LEU A 24 -26.02 -13.62 6.79
C LEU A 24 -26.20 -15.11 7.09
N LEU A 25 -25.09 -15.82 7.30
CA LEU A 25 -25.09 -17.26 7.55
C LEU A 25 -25.73 -17.59 8.91
N VAL A 26 -25.37 -16.84 9.96
CA VAL A 26 -25.95 -16.97 11.29
C VAL A 26 -27.43 -16.59 11.27
N THR A 27 -27.79 -15.46 10.65
CA THR A 27 -29.19 -15.00 10.56
C THR A 27 -30.04 -16.00 9.78
N GLY A 28 -29.54 -16.55 8.68
CA GLY A 28 -30.23 -17.56 7.87
C GLY A 28 -30.39 -18.91 8.57
N SER A 29 -29.53 -19.25 9.54
CA SER A 29 -29.64 -20.49 10.30
C SER A 29 -30.73 -20.47 11.39
N ILE A 30 -31.16 -19.27 11.79
CA ILE A 30 -32.13 -19.10 12.89
C ILE A 30 -33.55 -19.11 12.32
N ARG A 31 -34.38 -20.03 12.82
CA ARG A 31 -35.80 -20.07 12.46
C ARG A 31 -36.57 -18.99 13.24
N PRO A 32 -37.33 -18.13 12.56
CA PRO A 32 -38.07 -17.05 13.21
C PRO A 32 -39.12 -17.58 14.20
N ASP A 33 -39.65 -18.78 13.97
CA ASP A 33 -40.72 -19.37 14.79
C ASP A 33 -40.26 -19.82 16.19
N ARG A 34 -38.95 -20.09 16.37
CA ARG A 34 -38.39 -20.56 17.65
C ARG A 34 -37.85 -19.43 18.50
N LEU A 35 -37.20 -18.45 17.88
CA LEU A 35 -36.51 -17.34 18.56
C LEU A 35 -36.74 -16.02 17.82
N PRO A 36 -37.97 -15.50 17.79
CA PRO A 36 -38.34 -14.35 16.95
C PRO A 36 -37.55 -13.09 17.31
N VAL A 37 -37.35 -12.81 18.59
CA VAL A 37 -36.61 -11.63 19.05
C VAL A 37 -35.15 -11.69 18.58
N VAL A 38 -34.49 -12.85 18.73
CA VAL A 38 -33.09 -13.05 18.31
C VAL A 38 -32.95 -12.90 16.80
N TYR A 39 -33.89 -13.48 16.03
CA TYR A 39 -33.92 -13.34 14.59
C TYR A 39 -34.02 -11.87 14.16
N TRP A 40 -34.98 -11.12 14.70
CA TRP A 40 -35.19 -9.73 14.32
C TRP A 40 -34.00 -8.82 14.70
N ILE A 41 -33.37 -9.06 15.85
CA ILE A 41 -32.15 -8.33 16.26
C ILE A 41 -31.02 -8.62 15.27
N LEU A 42 -30.73 -9.88 14.97
CA LEU A 42 -29.65 -10.24 14.03
C LEU A 42 -29.94 -9.77 12.61
N PHE A 43 -31.19 -9.85 12.17
CA PHE A 43 -31.62 -9.31 10.89
C PHE A 43 -31.39 -7.80 10.81
N ALA A 44 -31.81 -7.05 11.84
CA ALA A 44 -31.60 -5.61 11.89
C ALA A 44 -30.09 -5.25 11.86
N ILE A 45 -29.26 -5.95 12.62
CA ILE A 45 -27.79 -5.77 12.60
C ILE A 45 -27.23 -6.07 11.21
N THR A 46 -27.66 -7.17 10.58
CA THR A 46 -27.21 -7.57 9.24
C THR A 46 -27.56 -6.51 8.20
N VAL A 47 -28.80 -6.00 8.22
CA VAL A 47 -29.25 -4.93 7.32
C VAL A 47 -28.44 -3.64 7.56
N LEU A 48 -28.18 -3.29 8.82
CA LEU A 48 -27.38 -2.10 9.15
C LEU A 48 -25.95 -2.20 8.60
N VAL A 49 -25.29 -3.35 8.77
CA VAL A 49 -23.93 -3.60 8.25
C VAL A 49 -23.93 -3.59 6.72
N ALA A 50 -24.93 -4.19 6.08
CA ALA A 50 -25.07 -4.19 4.63
C ALA A 50 -25.27 -2.77 4.08
N ALA A 51 -26.14 -1.98 4.70
CA ALA A 51 -26.38 -0.58 4.32
C ALA A 51 -25.10 0.27 4.49
N TRP A 52 -24.37 0.09 5.60
CA TRP A 52 -23.11 0.78 5.83
C TRP A 52 -22.06 0.44 4.76
N LEU A 53 -21.91 -0.83 4.39
CA LEU A 53 -21.02 -1.27 3.31
C LEU A 53 -21.42 -0.67 1.96
N LEU A 54 -22.72 -0.63 1.66
CA LEU A 54 -23.22 -0.01 0.44
C LEU A 54 -22.86 1.48 0.38
N VAL A 55 -23.03 2.21 1.48
CA VAL A 55 -22.61 3.62 1.57
C VAL A 55 -21.11 3.76 1.33
N GLN A 56 -20.26 2.89 1.89
CA GLN A 56 -18.81 2.92 1.66
C GLN A 56 -18.48 2.74 0.17
N VAL A 57 -19.10 1.77 -0.50
CA VAL A 57 -18.90 1.52 -1.94
C VAL A 57 -19.37 2.71 -2.77
N VAL A 58 -20.54 3.29 -2.46
CA VAL A 58 -21.05 4.47 -3.15
C VAL A 58 -20.13 5.67 -2.94
N MET A 59 -19.66 5.89 -1.70
CA MET A 59 -18.72 6.97 -1.40
C MET A 59 -17.41 6.84 -2.16
N GLN A 60 -16.87 5.62 -2.29
CA GLN A 60 -15.70 5.34 -3.13
C GLN A 60 -15.97 5.58 -4.62
N LEU A 61 -17.17 5.27 -5.10
CA LEU A 61 -17.55 5.53 -6.49
C LEU A 61 -17.68 7.03 -6.78
N VAL A 62 -18.18 7.80 -5.82
CA VAL A 62 -18.40 9.26 -5.97
C VAL A 62 -17.11 10.05 -5.80
N HIS A 63 -16.28 9.73 -4.80
CA HIS A 63 -15.03 10.48 -4.52
C HIS A 63 -13.82 9.92 -5.27
N GLY A 64 -14.00 8.83 -6.01
CA GLY A 64 -12.91 8.11 -6.67
C GLY A 64 -12.12 7.20 -5.72
N PRO A 65 -11.30 6.31 -6.29
CA PRO A 65 -10.43 5.44 -5.50
C PRO A 65 -9.44 6.27 -4.68
N ARG A 66 -9.22 5.86 -3.42
CA ARG A 66 -8.15 6.44 -2.60
C ARG A 66 -6.80 6.23 -3.26
N ASN A 67 -5.95 7.25 -3.22
CA ASN A 67 -4.60 7.21 -3.75
C ASN A 67 -3.61 7.67 -2.67
N PRO A 68 -2.75 6.79 -2.12
CA PRO A 68 -2.69 5.34 -2.36
C PRO A 68 -3.93 4.58 -1.84
N ASP A 69 -4.22 3.41 -2.41
CA ASP A 69 -5.31 2.56 -1.94
C ASP A 69 -4.99 1.89 -0.58
N ALA A 70 -5.94 1.15 0.00
CA ALA A 70 -5.68 0.51 1.30
C ALA A 70 -4.68 -0.66 1.20
N ALA A 71 -4.32 -1.12 0.01
CA ALA A 71 -3.25 -2.08 -0.25
C ALA A 71 -1.89 -1.38 -0.50
N GLY A 72 -1.84 -0.05 -0.47
CA GLY A 72 -0.65 0.75 -0.75
C GLY A 72 -0.28 0.79 -2.23
N MET A 73 -1.25 0.57 -3.12
CA MET A 73 -1.09 0.75 -4.56
C MET A 73 -1.28 2.22 -4.91
N LEU A 74 -0.31 2.77 -5.61
CA LEU A 74 -0.35 4.16 -6.08
C LEU A 74 -0.81 4.21 -7.54
N SER A 75 -1.87 4.95 -7.82
CA SER A 75 -2.48 5.06 -9.16
C SER A 75 -2.09 6.34 -9.88
N SER A 76 -1.88 7.44 -9.16
CA SER A 76 -1.41 8.72 -9.69
C SER A 76 -0.46 9.43 -8.71
N LEU A 77 0.16 10.53 -9.13
CA LEU A 77 0.91 11.44 -8.25
C LEU A 77 0.12 12.69 -7.87
N GLU A 78 -1.16 12.75 -8.24
CA GLU A 78 -1.99 13.93 -8.01
C GLU A 78 -2.26 14.09 -6.50
N GLY A 79 -2.02 15.30 -5.97
CA GLY A 79 -2.18 15.60 -4.55
C GLY A 79 -1.10 15.02 -3.64
N ILE A 80 0.01 14.51 -4.21
CA ILE A 80 1.15 13.95 -3.47
C ILE A 80 2.38 14.82 -3.67
N GLU A 81 3.03 15.16 -2.55
CA GLU A 81 4.32 15.84 -2.58
C GLU A 81 5.46 14.83 -2.45
N LEU A 82 6.43 14.92 -3.35
CA LEU A 82 7.58 14.02 -3.38
C LEU A 82 8.78 14.65 -2.68
N VAL A 83 9.30 13.95 -1.67
CA VAL A 83 10.53 14.29 -0.98
C VAL A 83 11.68 13.53 -1.64
N PRO A 84 12.57 14.21 -2.39
CA PRO A 84 13.66 13.54 -3.10
C PRO A 84 14.77 13.12 -2.15
N LEU A 85 15.23 11.87 -2.29
CA LEU A 85 16.49 11.42 -1.70
C LEU A 85 17.65 11.90 -2.56
N ALA A 86 18.65 12.48 -1.89
CA ALA A 86 19.95 12.67 -2.50
C ALA A 86 20.58 11.31 -2.82
N ALA A 87 21.20 11.20 -3.99
CA ALA A 87 22.03 10.04 -4.30
C ALA A 87 23.20 9.95 -3.29
N SER A 88 23.54 8.74 -2.92
CA SER A 88 24.53 8.37 -1.93
C SER A 88 25.39 7.22 -2.46
N ASP A 89 26.61 7.11 -1.96
CA ASP A 89 27.49 5.97 -2.26
C ASP A 89 27.18 4.73 -1.42
N ALA A 90 26.04 4.72 -0.71
CA ALA A 90 25.63 3.60 0.12
C ALA A 90 25.32 2.34 -0.72
N PRO A 91 25.44 1.14 -0.12
CA PRO A 91 25.04 -0.10 -0.78
C PRO A 91 23.58 -0.05 -1.23
N ARG A 92 23.35 -0.28 -2.53
CA ARG A 92 22.00 -0.26 -3.09
C ARG A 92 21.18 -1.42 -2.55
N THR A 93 19.95 -1.12 -2.15
CA THR A 93 19.01 -2.09 -1.61
C THR A 93 18.24 -2.75 -2.75
N PRO A 94 18.28 -4.10 -2.88
CA PRO A 94 17.53 -4.78 -3.93
C PRO A 94 16.02 -4.76 -3.63
N VAL A 95 15.22 -4.51 -4.66
CA VAL A 95 13.76 -4.64 -4.59
C VAL A 95 13.38 -6.11 -4.76
N VAL A 96 12.58 -6.63 -3.84
CA VAL A 96 12.10 -8.02 -3.86
C VAL A 96 10.82 -8.15 -4.68
N ASP A 97 10.51 -9.36 -5.13
CA ASP A 97 9.35 -9.68 -5.97
C ASP A 97 9.33 -8.97 -7.35
N THR A 98 10.46 -8.39 -7.80
CA THR A 98 10.62 -7.79 -9.13
C THR A 98 10.38 -8.77 -10.27
N ALA A 99 10.73 -10.05 -10.08
CA ALA A 99 10.48 -11.12 -11.06
C ALA A 99 8.98 -11.33 -11.38
N ARG A 100 8.07 -10.99 -10.45
CA ARG A 100 6.62 -11.09 -10.68
C ARG A 100 6.03 -9.88 -11.42
N HIS A 101 6.80 -8.80 -11.52
CA HIS A 101 6.37 -7.52 -12.08
C HIS A 101 7.22 -7.12 -13.30
N GLN A 102 7.76 -8.09 -14.05
CA GLN A 102 8.63 -7.84 -15.20
C GLN A 102 7.96 -6.98 -16.26
N GLY A 103 6.67 -7.20 -16.57
CA GLY A 103 5.95 -6.37 -17.55
C GLY A 103 5.78 -4.91 -17.11
N ALA A 104 5.62 -4.67 -15.80
CA ALA A 104 5.56 -3.33 -15.24
C ALA A 104 6.94 -2.65 -15.27
N LEU A 105 8.00 -3.41 -14.96
CA LEU A 105 9.37 -2.91 -14.99
C LEU A 105 9.86 -2.61 -16.42
N ASP A 106 9.52 -3.46 -17.39
CA ASP A 106 9.80 -3.27 -18.80
C ASP A 106 9.05 -2.04 -19.35
N SER A 107 7.76 -1.91 -19.01
CA SER A 107 6.94 -0.73 -19.32
C SER A 107 7.48 0.56 -18.70
N ALA A 108 7.98 0.47 -17.47
CA ALA A 108 8.59 1.57 -16.77
C ALA A 108 9.92 1.93 -17.42
N GLN A 109 10.78 0.96 -17.76
CA GLN A 109 12.07 1.19 -18.41
C GLN A 109 11.92 1.76 -19.83
N ALA A 110 10.92 1.32 -20.59
CA ALA A 110 10.65 1.86 -21.92
C ALA A 110 10.21 3.34 -21.90
N ARG A 111 9.65 3.79 -20.77
CA ARG A 111 9.10 5.16 -20.60
C ARG A 111 9.93 6.05 -19.69
N ALA A 112 10.70 5.45 -18.79
CA ALA A 112 11.66 6.13 -17.95
C ALA A 112 12.87 6.39 -18.83
N GLY A 113 13.35 7.64 -18.85
CA GLY A 113 14.59 7.98 -19.53
C GLY A 113 15.80 7.32 -18.86
N ARG A 114 16.92 8.05 -18.78
CA ARG A 114 18.19 7.49 -18.30
C ARG A 114 18.20 7.08 -16.82
N THR A 115 17.28 7.57 -15.99
CA THR A 115 17.25 7.25 -14.55
C THR A 115 15.80 7.19 -14.03
N PRO A 116 15.24 6.00 -13.77
CA PRO A 116 13.92 5.89 -13.19
C PRO A 116 13.91 6.40 -11.74
N VAL A 117 12.84 7.10 -11.39
CA VAL A 117 12.57 7.54 -10.01
C VAL A 117 11.60 6.55 -9.39
N ALA A 118 11.92 6.05 -8.20
CA ALA A 118 11.05 5.17 -7.46
C ALA A 118 10.42 5.89 -6.26
N VAL A 119 9.12 5.74 -6.06
CA VAL A 119 8.38 6.24 -4.91
C VAL A 119 8.15 5.11 -3.92
N LEU A 120 8.45 5.37 -2.65
CA LEU A 120 8.27 4.46 -1.54
C LEU A 120 6.90 4.71 -0.90
N VAL A 121 6.04 3.69 -0.91
CA VAL A 121 4.71 3.75 -0.32
C VAL A 121 4.65 2.82 0.90
N PRO A 122 4.50 3.37 2.13
CA PRO A 122 4.44 2.57 3.36
C PRO A 122 3.09 1.86 3.51
N ASP A 123 2.99 0.97 4.49
CA ASP A 123 1.75 0.26 4.85
C ASP A 123 1.10 -0.54 3.71
N ALA A 124 1.88 -0.85 2.67
CA ALA A 124 1.44 -1.63 1.55
C ALA A 124 1.30 -3.10 1.91
N THR A 125 0.28 -3.75 1.35
CA THR A 125 -0.04 -5.16 1.58
C THR A 125 -0.45 -5.79 0.26
N ARG A 126 -0.16 -7.09 0.06
CA ARG A 126 -0.90 -7.83 -0.97
C ARG A 126 -2.37 -7.87 -0.55
N TRP A 127 -3.31 -7.76 -1.49
CA TRP A 127 -4.75 -7.65 -1.26
C TRP A 127 -5.34 -8.60 -0.19
N LEU A 128 -4.76 -9.80 -0.01
CA LEU A 128 -5.18 -10.79 1.00
C LEU A 128 -4.16 -11.03 2.13
N ALA A 129 -3.02 -10.36 2.10
CA ALA A 129 -1.97 -10.56 3.09
C ALA A 129 -2.11 -9.57 4.24
N LEU A 130 -1.98 -10.08 5.47
CA LEU A 130 -1.85 -9.24 6.66
C LEU A 130 -0.45 -8.64 6.80
N ARG A 131 0.50 -9.02 5.96
CA ARG A 131 1.90 -8.64 6.09
C ARG A 131 2.14 -7.25 5.50
N ILE A 132 2.54 -6.31 6.36
CA ILE A 132 2.92 -4.95 5.97
C ILE A 132 4.28 -4.96 5.29
N ARG A 133 4.37 -4.19 4.21
CA ARG A 133 5.55 -3.98 3.37
C ARG A 133 5.60 -2.53 2.91
N ILE A 134 6.77 -2.08 2.48
CA ILE A 134 6.89 -0.84 1.71
C ILE A 134 6.84 -1.22 0.23
N ALA A 135 5.83 -0.74 -0.48
CA ALA A 135 5.73 -0.91 -1.92
C ALA A 135 6.67 0.07 -2.63
N VAL A 136 7.27 -0.42 -3.70
CA VAL A 136 8.13 0.37 -4.58
C VAL A 136 7.36 0.58 -5.88
N HIS A 137 7.12 1.84 -6.23
CA HIS A 137 6.52 2.23 -7.49
C HIS A 137 7.52 3.01 -8.33
N VAL A 138 7.67 2.69 -9.61
CA VAL A 138 8.47 3.51 -10.52
C VAL A 138 7.55 4.49 -11.23
N VAL A 139 7.95 5.75 -11.25
CA VAL A 139 7.26 6.82 -11.97
C VAL A 139 7.91 6.98 -13.33
N ALA A 140 7.12 6.89 -14.39
CA ALA A 140 7.57 7.10 -15.76
C ALA A 140 6.49 7.77 -16.59
N SER A 141 6.79 8.97 -17.10
CA SER A 141 5.89 9.76 -17.98
C SER A 141 4.46 9.86 -17.42
N ASP A 142 4.35 10.35 -16.18
CA ASP A 142 3.07 10.55 -15.46
C ASP A 142 2.29 9.26 -15.12
N ARG A 143 2.89 8.10 -15.35
CA ARG A 143 2.33 6.80 -14.94
C ARG A 143 3.14 6.19 -13.81
N VAL A 144 2.42 5.53 -12.91
CA VAL A 144 2.97 4.85 -11.75
C VAL A 144 2.92 3.34 -11.97
N TYR A 145 4.05 2.67 -11.81
CA TYR A 145 4.17 1.22 -12.01
C TYR A 145 4.62 0.56 -10.72
N HIS A 146 3.80 -0.34 -10.16
CA HIS A 146 4.23 -1.17 -9.04
C HIS A 146 5.26 -2.20 -9.51
N VAL A 147 6.46 -2.13 -8.94
CA VAL A 147 7.62 -2.95 -9.36
C VAL A 147 8.07 -3.94 -8.28
N GLY A 148 7.49 -3.87 -7.08
CA GLY A 148 7.75 -4.82 -6.01
C GLY A 148 7.74 -4.18 -4.64
N PHE A 149 8.52 -4.78 -3.73
CA PHE A 149 8.57 -4.36 -2.33
C PHE A 149 10.00 -4.20 -1.84
N LEU A 150 10.20 -3.41 -0.79
CA LEU A 150 11.46 -3.43 -0.05
C LEU A 150 11.65 -4.74 0.72
N PRO A 151 12.89 -5.15 1.00
CA PRO A 151 13.18 -6.26 1.90
C PRO A 151 12.57 -6.07 3.29
N ASP A 152 12.31 -7.17 3.98
CA ASP A 152 11.64 -7.13 5.29
C ASP A 152 12.42 -6.36 6.35
N GLN A 153 13.75 -6.38 6.29
CA GLN A 153 14.61 -5.63 7.21
C GLN A 153 14.46 -4.12 6.98
N ALA A 154 14.45 -3.68 5.72
CA ALA A 154 14.23 -2.27 5.37
C ALA A 154 12.80 -1.83 5.72
N THR A 155 11.81 -2.69 5.48
CA THR A 155 10.42 -2.45 5.90
C THR A 155 10.32 -2.26 7.41
N ALA A 156 10.87 -3.18 8.20
CA ALA A 156 10.80 -3.08 9.65
C ALA A 156 11.48 -1.81 10.20
N ARG A 157 12.51 -1.33 9.51
CA ARG A 157 13.25 -0.12 9.89
C ARG A 157 12.51 1.17 9.56
N TYR A 158 12.01 1.31 8.33
CA TYR A 158 11.57 2.62 7.82
C TYR A 158 10.04 2.78 7.71
N ASN A 159 9.24 1.72 7.87
CA ASN A 159 7.81 1.80 7.60
C ASN A 159 7.06 2.79 8.50
N ALA A 160 7.45 2.91 9.77
CA ALA A 160 6.81 3.84 10.70
C ALA A 160 7.06 5.31 10.33
N GLU A 161 8.32 5.66 10.05
CA GLU A 161 8.74 7.01 9.68
C GLU A 161 8.14 7.42 8.32
N LEU A 162 8.21 6.53 7.32
CA LEU A 162 7.54 6.75 6.04
C LEU A 162 6.02 6.87 6.20
N GLY A 163 5.42 6.08 7.09
CA GLY A 163 3.99 6.17 7.41
C GLY A 163 3.58 7.53 8.00
N ALA A 164 4.46 8.14 8.81
CA ALA A 164 4.24 9.48 9.37
C ALA A 164 4.41 10.60 8.33
N LEU A 165 5.16 10.37 7.26
CA LEU A 165 5.18 11.27 6.10
C LEU A 165 3.93 11.08 5.23
N ALA A 166 3.56 9.82 4.97
CA ALA A 166 2.40 9.51 4.15
C ALA A 166 1.09 10.03 4.74
N SER A 167 0.96 10.11 6.08
CA SER A 167 -0.20 10.76 6.73
C SER A 167 -0.32 12.27 6.45
N ARG A 168 0.76 12.90 5.99
CA ARG A 168 0.85 14.30 5.56
C ARG A 168 0.83 14.45 4.03
N ASN A 169 0.52 13.38 3.28
CA ASN A 169 0.62 13.31 1.81
C ASN A 169 2.05 13.54 1.27
N LEU A 170 3.07 13.35 2.10
CA LEU A 170 4.47 13.42 1.72
C LEU A 170 4.98 12.00 1.44
N PHE A 171 5.54 11.78 0.26
CA PHE A 171 6.06 10.48 -0.15
C PHE A 171 7.50 10.60 -0.58
N VAL A 172 8.28 9.57 -0.27
CA VAL A 172 9.72 9.62 -0.48
C VAL A 172 10.06 9.06 -1.86
N SER A 173 10.80 9.83 -2.66
CA SER A 173 11.29 9.40 -3.97
C SER A 173 12.79 9.10 -3.94
N ALA A 174 13.19 7.90 -4.32
CA ALA A 174 14.55 7.41 -4.34
C ALA A 174 15.05 7.18 -5.77
N PRO A 175 16.34 7.47 -6.06
CA PRO A 175 16.97 7.08 -7.31
C PRO A 175 16.95 5.56 -7.46
N ALA A 176 16.49 5.08 -8.62
CA ALA A 176 16.41 3.66 -8.91
C ALA A 176 17.35 3.30 -10.06
N THR A 177 18.00 2.14 -9.95
CA THR A 177 18.79 1.55 -11.04
C THR A 177 18.21 0.20 -11.43
N VAL A 178 17.88 0.07 -12.71
CA VAL A 178 17.53 -1.21 -13.32
C VAL A 178 18.81 -1.92 -13.72
N MET A 179 18.99 -3.15 -13.25
CA MET A 179 20.07 -4.04 -13.62
C MET A 179 19.56 -5.13 -14.56
N GLY A 180 20.40 -5.48 -15.54
CA GLY A 180 20.10 -6.48 -16.56
C GLY A 180 19.89 -5.82 -17.92
N THR A 181 20.52 -6.40 -18.94
CA THR A 181 20.37 -6.00 -20.36
C THR A 181 19.28 -6.81 -21.06
N SER A 182 18.83 -7.91 -20.46
CA SER A 182 17.72 -8.75 -20.88
C SER A 182 17.00 -9.28 -19.64
N GLN A 183 15.73 -9.70 -19.80
CA GLN A 183 14.97 -10.30 -18.71
C GLN A 183 15.71 -11.52 -18.11
N PRO A 184 15.62 -11.74 -16.79
CA PRO A 184 14.86 -10.97 -15.81
C PRO A 184 15.60 -9.71 -15.32
N TYR A 185 14.93 -8.56 -15.38
CA TYR A 185 15.42 -7.30 -14.83
C TYR A 185 15.36 -7.30 -13.30
N ARG A 186 16.35 -6.66 -12.66
CA ARG A 186 16.37 -6.44 -11.21
C ARG A 186 16.38 -4.94 -10.93
N LEU A 187 15.60 -4.50 -9.95
CA LEU A 187 15.60 -3.11 -9.52
C LEU A 187 16.37 -2.99 -8.21
N GLN A 188 17.23 -1.98 -8.13
CA GLN A 188 17.93 -1.60 -6.92
C GLN A 188 17.68 -0.13 -6.62
N LEU A 189 17.51 0.19 -5.34
CA LEU A 189 17.27 1.54 -4.85
C LEU A 189 18.44 2.02 -4.02
N ASP A 190 18.76 3.29 -4.12
CA ASP A 190 19.64 3.95 -3.18
C ASP A 190 18.84 4.51 -2.02
N LEU A 191 19.08 3.96 -0.82
CA LEU A 191 18.43 4.36 0.42
C LEU A 191 19.44 4.98 1.41
N GLY A 192 20.66 5.31 0.96
CA GLY A 192 21.74 5.77 1.84
C GLY A 192 21.40 7.06 2.59
N SER A 193 20.72 7.99 1.92
CA SER A 193 20.28 9.27 2.46
C SER A 193 18.91 9.23 3.14
N LEU A 194 18.26 8.05 3.19
CA LEU A 194 16.89 7.92 3.68
C LEU A 194 16.75 8.38 5.13
N ALA A 195 17.62 7.90 6.02
CA ALA A 195 17.56 8.24 7.44
C ALA A 195 17.68 9.76 7.67
N GLY A 196 18.67 10.42 7.04
CA GLY A 196 18.84 11.86 7.18
C GLY A 196 17.70 12.68 6.57
N THR A 197 17.03 12.17 5.52
CA THR A 197 15.85 12.82 4.93
C THR A 197 14.62 12.69 5.86
N LEU A 198 14.49 11.54 6.53
CA LEU A 198 13.43 11.30 7.51
C LEU A 198 13.61 12.20 8.74
N ASP A 199 14.83 12.35 9.24
CA ASP A 199 15.13 13.25 10.37
C ASP A 199 14.82 14.72 10.01
N ALA A 200 15.28 15.20 8.84
CA ALA A 200 15.06 16.57 8.40
C ALA A 200 13.57 16.93 8.16
N SER A 201 12.75 15.95 7.77
CA SER A 201 11.31 16.14 7.51
C SER A 201 10.44 16.01 8.78
N VAL A 202 11.01 15.53 9.88
CA VAL A 202 10.40 15.60 11.21
C VAL A 202 10.60 16.99 11.82
N ASP A 203 11.75 17.62 11.59
CA ASP A 203 12.11 18.92 12.16
C ASP A 203 11.59 20.13 11.36
N ALA A 204 11.10 19.92 10.13
CA ALA A 204 10.56 21.01 9.32
C ALA A 204 9.22 21.52 9.89
N PRO A 205 9.11 22.80 10.29
CA PRO A 205 7.84 23.37 10.72
C PRO A 205 6.86 23.36 9.54
N SER A 206 5.68 22.79 9.77
CA SER A 206 4.54 22.84 8.83
C SER A 206 4.27 24.30 8.47
N SER A 207 4.60 24.68 7.24
CA SER A 207 4.36 26.02 6.69
C SER A 207 3.02 26.09 5.97
#